data_AF-A0A525VMT3-F1
#
_entry.id   AF-A0A525VMT3-F1
#
_cell.length_a   1.000
_cell.length_b   1.000
_cell.length_c   1.000
_cell.angle_alpha   90.00
_cell.angle_beta   90.00
_cell.angle_gamma   90.00
#
_symmetry.space_group_name_H-M   'P 1'
#
loop_
_entity.id
_entity.type
_entity.pdbx_description
1 polymer ?
#
loop_
_entity_poly.entity_id
_entity_poly.type
_entity_poly.pdbx_seq_one_letter_code
_entity_poly.pdbx_strand_id
1 'polypeptide(L)'
;MELKIPSPEQAYWGLRAMKTVALADGMLDDSERHMMEAVQRIFGTTYSPEELDPITSDELARSFPDPQLRQQLVQGLIVMSLIDGKANAQETNLVEQFAQALEVSALEVKGLRHVLKGEILQLRLDLVRRFWLRDKVKEIWNTEGIRGLYTFMRGMLGAYEDTALAARYQALEHYPSGSLGRAYWEYCRKNGFALPGEKGGAPEQILFHDCAHLLSGYGTAPEEEVQVACFSAGFQRRDPWLFVFFVLLQFHVGIRMTPIAEARTGFFDPTKALIAIGRGAAMNVDLNNGWDYWPVMGEQVEELRRRYNILPAEAFSPANFSNTPERLRL
;
A
#
# COMPACT_ATOMS: atom_id res chain seq x y z
N MET A 1 6.70 5.98 4.67
CA MET A 1 7.42 6.41 3.44
C MET A 1 7.61 7.91 3.56
N GLU A 2 8.70 8.47 3.06
CA GLU A 2 8.76 9.93 2.87
C GLU A 2 8.27 10.21 1.46
N LEU A 3 7.07 10.78 1.33
CA LEU A 3 6.48 11.13 0.04
C LEU A 3 6.95 12.53 -0.35
N LYS A 4 7.68 12.63 -1.46
CA LYS A 4 8.13 13.90 -2.02
C LYS A 4 7.21 14.35 -3.15
N ILE A 5 6.71 15.58 -3.07
CA ILE A 5 5.89 16.18 -4.12
C ILE A 5 6.82 16.77 -5.19
N PRO A 6 6.70 16.38 -6.47
CA PRO A 6 7.53 16.95 -7.53
C PRO A 6 7.16 18.41 -7.81
N SER A 7 8.13 19.20 -8.28
CA SER A 7 7.84 20.48 -8.92
C SER A 7 7.00 20.29 -10.20
N PRO A 8 6.34 21.35 -10.73
CA PRO A 8 5.57 21.24 -11.98
C PRO A 8 6.40 20.69 -13.17
N GLU A 9 7.66 21.10 -13.28
CA GLU A 9 8.58 20.61 -14.31
C GLU A 9 8.90 19.12 -14.13
N GLN A 10 9.16 18.67 -12.90
CA GLN A 10 9.36 17.25 -12.62
C GLN A 10 8.08 16.44 -12.87
N ALA A 11 6.91 16.97 -12.49
CA ALA A 11 5.62 16.35 -12.78
C ALA A 11 5.42 16.19 -14.30
N TYR A 12 5.77 17.21 -15.09
CA TYR A 12 5.72 17.16 -16.55
C TYR A 12 6.56 15.99 -17.11
N TRP A 13 7.83 15.85 -16.69
CA TRP A 13 8.66 14.73 -17.14
C TRP A 13 8.11 13.36 -16.71
N GLY A 14 7.61 13.26 -15.47
CA GLY A 14 6.97 12.04 -14.97
C GLY A 14 5.72 11.65 -15.78
N LEU A 15 4.88 12.63 -16.14
CA LEU A 15 3.69 12.40 -16.96
C LEU A 15 4.04 11.98 -18.39
N ARG A 16 5.11 12.52 -18.99
CA ARG A 16 5.60 12.03 -20.29
C ARG A 16 6.05 10.58 -20.20
N ALA A 17 6.72 10.18 -19.12
CA ALA A 17 7.12 8.79 -18.90
C ALA A 17 5.91 7.86 -18.72
N MET A 18 4.91 8.29 -17.93
CA MET A 18 3.64 7.59 -17.78
C MET A 18 2.92 7.41 -19.13
N LYS A 19 2.83 8.46 -19.94
CA LYS A 19 2.26 8.38 -21.29
C LYS A 19 3.03 7.43 -22.20
N THR A 20 4.35 7.40 -22.08
CA THR A 20 5.20 6.50 -22.89
C THR A 20 4.92 5.04 -22.55
N VAL A 21 4.74 4.72 -21.27
CA VAL A 21 4.32 3.39 -20.84
C VAL A 21 2.92 3.08 -21.34
N ALA A 22 1.96 3.97 -21.14
CA ALA A 22 0.57 3.75 -21.55
C ALA A 22 0.43 3.50 -23.07
N LEU A 23 1.09 4.31 -23.90
CA LEU A 23 1.05 4.16 -25.36
C LEU A 23 1.86 2.96 -25.91
N ALA A 24 2.43 2.11 -25.06
CA ALA A 24 3.30 1.02 -25.50
C ALA A 24 2.58 0.01 -26.40
N ASP A 25 1.29 -0.19 -26.19
CA ASP A 25 0.43 -1.06 -27.00
C ASP A 25 -0.28 -0.33 -28.15
N GLY A 26 -0.05 0.99 -28.27
CA GLY A 26 -0.52 1.86 -29.34
C GLY A 26 -1.75 2.69 -29.00
N MET A 27 -2.38 2.53 -27.83
CA MET A 27 -3.53 3.31 -27.42
C MET A 27 -3.36 3.85 -25.99
N LEU A 28 -4.15 4.87 -25.63
CA LEU A 28 -4.21 5.39 -24.27
C LEU A 28 -5.60 5.09 -23.74
N ASP A 29 -5.70 4.17 -22.80
CA ASP A 29 -6.95 3.68 -22.25
C ASP A 29 -7.53 4.65 -21.22
N ASP A 30 -8.85 4.56 -20.98
CA ASP A 30 -9.56 5.43 -20.04
C ASP A 30 -9.00 5.32 -18.61
N SER A 31 -8.59 4.12 -18.18
CA SER A 31 -7.98 3.89 -16.87
C SER A 31 -6.61 4.57 -16.73
N GLU A 32 -5.81 4.55 -17.78
CA GLU A 32 -4.47 5.15 -17.82
C GLU A 32 -4.56 6.68 -17.85
N ARG A 33 -5.48 7.19 -18.67
CA ARG A 33 -5.86 8.60 -18.68
C ARG A 33 -6.32 9.05 -17.30
N HIS A 34 -7.21 8.30 -16.65
CA HIS A 34 -7.67 8.62 -15.30
C HIS A 34 -6.52 8.61 -14.28
N MET A 35 -5.56 7.68 -14.39
CA MET A 35 -4.36 7.68 -13.55
C MET A 35 -3.52 8.96 -13.76
N MET A 36 -3.27 9.36 -15.01
CA MET A 36 -2.55 10.60 -15.31
C MET A 36 -3.30 11.82 -14.75
N GLU A 37 -4.61 11.93 -14.98
CA GLU A 37 -5.43 13.02 -14.45
C GLU A 37 -5.42 13.07 -12.91
N ALA A 38 -5.47 11.92 -12.23
CA ALA A 38 -5.40 11.84 -10.79
C ALA A 38 -4.04 12.35 -10.26
N VAL A 39 -2.94 11.95 -10.88
CA VAL A 39 -1.59 12.44 -10.57
C VAL A 39 -1.52 13.96 -10.71
N GLN A 40 -2.04 14.50 -11.81
CA GLN A 40 -2.08 15.95 -12.02
C GLN A 40 -2.90 16.68 -10.97
N ARG A 41 -4.05 16.13 -10.61
CA ARG A 41 -4.93 16.70 -9.57
C ARG A 41 -4.23 16.77 -8.21
N ILE A 42 -3.43 15.77 -7.87
CA ILE A 42 -2.68 15.70 -6.62
C ILE A 42 -1.46 16.63 -6.63
N PHE A 43 -0.75 16.74 -7.75
CA PHE A 43 0.41 17.63 -7.88
C PHE A 43 0.06 19.08 -8.21
N GLY A 44 -1.22 19.38 -8.49
CA GLY A 44 -1.68 20.72 -8.84
C GLY A 44 -1.22 21.19 -10.22
N THR A 45 -1.08 20.27 -11.19
CA THR A 45 -0.73 20.57 -12.57
C THR A 45 -1.92 20.42 -13.53
N THR A 46 -1.81 20.94 -14.74
CA THR A 46 -2.92 21.00 -15.72
C THR A 46 -2.47 20.71 -17.16
N TYR A 47 -1.47 19.84 -17.34
CA TYR A 47 -1.02 19.38 -18.64
C TYR A 47 -2.09 18.47 -19.30
N SER A 48 -2.25 18.57 -20.61
CA SER A 48 -3.16 17.68 -21.36
C SER A 48 -2.47 16.32 -21.60
N PRO A 49 -2.99 15.19 -21.09
CA PRO A 49 -2.42 13.87 -21.35
C PRO A 49 -2.25 13.58 -22.85
N GLU A 50 -3.15 14.06 -23.70
CA GLU A 50 -3.13 13.86 -25.15
C GLU A 50 -2.03 14.65 -25.85
N GLU A 51 -1.66 15.82 -25.33
CA GLU A 51 -0.67 16.72 -25.93
C GLU A 51 0.76 16.46 -25.47
N LEU A 52 0.96 15.65 -24.41
CA LEU A 52 2.31 15.30 -23.95
C LEU A 52 3.06 14.47 -24.99
N ASP A 53 4.28 14.83 -25.36
CA ASP A 53 5.08 13.95 -26.21
C ASP A 53 5.63 12.77 -25.38
N PRO A 54 5.71 11.54 -25.91
CA PRO A 54 6.47 10.46 -25.28
C PRO A 54 7.93 10.85 -25.03
N ILE A 55 8.56 10.24 -24.03
CA ILE A 55 9.94 10.52 -23.61
C ILE A 55 10.76 9.23 -23.59
N THR A 56 12.03 9.33 -23.97
CA THR A 56 12.95 8.18 -23.85
C THR A 56 13.47 8.05 -22.41
N SER A 57 13.90 6.85 -22.02
CA SER A 57 14.48 6.60 -20.70
C SER A 57 15.77 7.41 -20.45
N ASP A 58 16.62 7.58 -21.47
CA ASP A 58 17.84 8.40 -21.39
C ASP A 58 17.55 9.90 -21.23
N GLU A 59 16.56 10.42 -21.96
CA GLU A 59 16.13 11.82 -21.85
C GLU A 59 15.53 12.11 -20.47
N LEU A 60 14.72 11.19 -19.95
CA LEU A 60 14.16 11.28 -18.61
C LEU A 60 15.27 11.27 -17.56
N ALA A 61 16.23 10.35 -17.64
CA ALA A 61 17.31 10.22 -16.66
C ALA A 61 18.16 11.50 -16.55
N ARG A 62 18.41 12.20 -17.67
CA ARG A 62 19.14 13.48 -17.69
C ARG A 62 18.34 14.62 -17.05
N SER A 63 17.02 14.61 -17.22
CA SER A 63 16.12 15.71 -16.81
C SER A 63 15.56 15.54 -15.40
N PHE A 64 15.83 14.39 -14.76
CA PHE A 64 15.18 13.99 -13.52
C PHE A 64 16.22 13.52 -12.48
N PRO A 65 16.98 14.43 -11.83
CA PRO A 65 18.14 14.05 -11.01
C PRO A 65 17.81 13.56 -9.60
N ASP A 66 16.62 13.86 -9.07
CA ASP A 66 16.27 13.57 -7.67
C ASP A 66 16.07 12.06 -7.42
N PRO A 67 16.90 11.39 -6.59
CA PRO A 67 16.84 9.94 -6.40
C PRO A 67 15.53 9.45 -5.78
N GLN A 68 14.92 10.22 -4.87
CA GLN A 68 13.68 9.83 -4.20
C GLN A 68 12.51 9.92 -5.17
N LEU A 69 12.44 11.00 -5.95
CA LEU A 69 11.43 11.12 -7.00
C LEU A 69 11.60 10.05 -8.06
N ARG A 70 12.85 9.66 -8.41
CA ARG A 70 13.10 8.55 -9.35
C ARG A 70 12.46 7.26 -8.87
N GLN A 71 12.65 6.95 -7.59
CA GLN A 71 12.06 5.76 -6.98
C GLN A 71 10.52 5.83 -6.99
N GLN A 72 9.93 6.97 -6.62
CA GLN A 72 8.48 7.16 -6.67
C GLN A 72 7.92 7.07 -8.09
N LEU A 73 8.63 7.62 -9.08
CA LEU A 73 8.22 7.56 -10.48
C LEU A 73 8.20 6.13 -10.98
N VAL A 74 9.26 5.34 -10.73
CA VAL A 74 9.29 3.92 -11.14
C VAL A 74 8.13 3.14 -10.54
N GLN A 75 7.78 3.39 -9.27
CA GLN A 75 6.63 2.77 -8.63
C GLN A 75 5.30 3.22 -9.27
N GLY A 76 5.19 4.50 -9.63
CA GLY A 76 4.08 5.01 -10.42
C GLY A 76 3.97 4.38 -11.82
N LEU A 77 5.10 4.09 -12.48
CA LEU A 77 5.12 3.41 -13.78
C LEU A 77 4.67 1.94 -13.67
N ILE A 78 4.96 1.26 -12.56
CA ILE A 78 4.45 -0.09 -12.28
C ILE A 78 2.93 -0.07 -12.10
N VAL A 79 2.40 0.95 -11.41
CA VAL A 79 0.94 1.13 -11.31
C VAL A 79 0.35 1.42 -12.68
N MET A 80 0.98 2.28 -13.48
CA MET A 80 0.54 2.61 -14.83
C MET A 80 0.43 1.35 -15.70
N SER A 81 1.45 0.49 -15.72
CA SER A 81 1.47 -0.74 -16.54
C SER A 81 0.52 -1.86 -16.10
N LEU A 82 -0.36 -1.59 -15.13
CA LEU A 82 -1.32 -2.56 -14.59
C LEU A 82 -2.71 -1.94 -14.40
N ILE A 83 -2.88 -0.64 -14.65
CA ILE A 83 -4.11 0.10 -14.32
C ILE A 83 -5.24 -0.20 -15.31
N ASP A 84 -4.93 -0.68 -16.50
CA ASP A 84 -5.90 -1.25 -17.45
C ASP A 84 -6.41 -2.64 -17.01
N GLY A 85 -5.81 -3.23 -15.97
CA GLY A 85 -6.17 -4.51 -15.38
C GLY A 85 -5.46 -5.72 -16.01
N LYS A 86 -4.48 -5.51 -16.89
CA LYS A 86 -3.71 -6.58 -17.51
C LYS A 86 -2.22 -6.25 -17.45
N ALA A 87 -1.38 -7.26 -17.61
CA ALA A 87 0.06 -7.05 -17.74
C ALA A 87 0.45 -7.17 -19.21
N ASN A 88 1.11 -6.15 -19.74
CA ASN A 88 1.61 -6.13 -21.11
C ASN A 88 3.14 -6.27 -21.15
N ALA A 89 3.66 -7.06 -22.10
CA ALA A 89 5.08 -7.28 -22.28
C ALA A 89 5.83 -6.01 -22.71
N GLN A 90 5.24 -5.18 -23.57
CA GLN A 90 5.82 -3.92 -24.06
C GLN A 90 5.92 -2.90 -22.93
N GLU A 91 4.83 -2.69 -22.18
CA GLU A 91 4.81 -1.81 -21.01
C GLU A 91 5.82 -2.27 -19.95
N THR A 92 5.85 -3.56 -19.61
CA THR A 92 6.80 -4.09 -18.62
C THR A 92 8.24 -3.89 -19.07
N ASN A 93 8.54 -4.08 -20.36
CA ASN A 93 9.87 -3.80 -20.90
C ASN A 93 10.24 -2.32 -20.80
N LEU A 94 9.28 -1.39 -20.98
CA LEU A 94 9.51 0.03 -20.78
C LEU A 94 9.71 0.39 -19.32
N VAL A 95 8.92 -0.17 -18.40
CA VAL A 95 9.11 0.02 -16.95
C VAL A 95 10.50 -0.43 -16.53
N GLU A 96 10.97 -1.58 -17.01
CA GLU A 96 12.34 -2.07 -16.77
C GLU A 96 13.41 -1.13 -17.34
N GLN A 97 13.22 -0.61 -18.56
CA GLN A 97 14.14 0.36 -19.19
C GLN A 97 14.21 1.68 -18.41
N PHE A 98 13.06 2.21 -17.99
CA PHE A 98 13.01 3.41 -17.15
C PHE A 98 13.66 3.16 -15.79
N ALA A 99 13.36 2.04 -15.13
CA ALA A 99 13.98 1.68 -13.86
C ALA A 99 15.51 1.59 -13.98
N GLN A 100 16.00 0.98 -15.06
CA GLN A 100 17.44 0.88 -15.34
C GLN A 100 18.08 2.25 -15.56
N ALA A 101 17.50 3.10 -16.42
CA ALA A 101 18.05 4.42 -16.74
C ALA A 101 18.01 5.38 -15.54
N LEU A 102 17.00 5.25 -14.68
CA LEU A 102 16.89 6.00 -13.44
C LEU A 102 17.72 5.40 -12.29
N GLU A 103 18.41 4.28 -12.51
CA GLU A 103 19.22 3.57 -11.50
C GLU A 103 18.40 3.13 -10.27
N VAL A 104 17.13 2.79 -10.48
CA VAL A 104 16.22 2.36 -9.41
C VAL A 104 16.12 0.84 -9.38
N SER A 105 16.49 0.26 -8.25
CA SER A 105 16.21 -1.16 -7.97
C SER A 105 14.90 -1.29 -7.20
N ALA A 106 13.83 -1.68 -7.90
CA ALA A 106 12.53 -1.98 -7.31
C ALA A 106 12.22 -3.48 -7.47
N LEU A 107 11.84 -4.14 -6.37
CA LEU A 107 11.53 -5.57 -6.39
C LEU A 107 10.22 -5.84 -7.14
N GLU A 108 9.30 -4.87 -7.14
CA GLU A 108 8.03 -4.90 -7.86
C GLU A 108 8.23 -4.99 -9.37
N VAL A 109 9.31 -4.43 -9.92
CA VAL A 109 9.66 -4.55 -11.34
C VAL A 109 9.93 -6.01 -11.69
N LYS A 110 10.62 -6.77 -10.82
CA LYS A 110 10.76 -8.22 -10.99
C LYS A 110 9.40 -8.92 -10.85
N GLY A 111 8.56 -8.42 -9.96
CA GLY A 111 7.17 -8.85 -9.80
C GLY A 111 6.38 -8.78 -11.11
N LEU A 112 6.46 -7.68 -11.86
CA LEU A 112 5.80 -7.56 -13.17
C LEU A 112 6.20 -8.68 -14.12
N ARG A 113 7.48 -9.04 -14.16
CA ARG A 113 7.97 -10.13 -15.00
C ARG A 113 7.37 -11.48 -14.60
N HIS A 114 7.20 -11.74 -13.30
CA HIS A 114 6.53 -12.93 -12.83
C HIS A 114 5.03 -12.93 -13.18
N VAL A 115 4.36 -11.78 -13.14
CA VAL A 115 2.96 -11.64 -13.57
C VAL A 115 2.82 -12.04 -15.04
N LEU A 116 3.66 -11.48 -15.92
CA LEU A 116 3.65 -11.79 -17.35
C LEU A 116 3.89 -13.27 -17.66
N LYS A 117 4.78 -13.92 -16.91
CA LYS A 117 5.11 -15.33 -17.10
C LYS A 117 4.11 -16.29 -16.45
N GLY A 118 3.10 -15.76 -15.74
CA GLY A 118 2.17 -16.59 -14.95
C GLY A 118 2.82 -17.28 -13.76
N GLU A 119 3.97 -16.80 -13.29
CA GLU A 119 4.75 -17.37 -12.18
C GLU A 119 4.17 -16.95 -10.81
N ILE A 120 2.86 -17.11 -10.63
CA ILE A 120 2.10 -16.62 -9.47
C ILE A 120 2.60 -17.24 -8.15
N LEU A 121 3.09 -18.48 -8.19
CA LEU A 121 3.68 -19.10 -7.00
C LEU A 121 4.93 -18.33 -6.54
N GLN A 122 5.79 -17.88 -7.46
CA GLN A 122 6.98 -17.10 -7.10
C GLN A 122 6.59 -15.74 -6.51
N LEU A 123 5.58 -15.08 -7.09
CA LEU A 123 5.03 -13.84 -6.54
C LEU A 123 4.52 -14.00 -5.12
N ARG A 124 3.74 -15.06 -4.85
CA ARG A 124 3.24 -15.36 -3.50
C ARG A 124 4.38 -15.67 -2.53
N LEU A 125 5.38 -16.44 -2.95
CA LEU A 125 6.54 -16.75 -2.12
C LEU A 125 7.37 -15.49 -1.81
N ASP A 126 7.56 -14.60 -2.78
CA ASP A 126 8.27 -13.33 -2.54
C ASP A 126 7.49 -12.41 -1.61
N LEU A 127 6.18 -12.28 -1.80
CA LEU A 127 5.28 -11.55 -0.91
C LEU A 127 5.38 -12.10 0.52
N VAL A 128 5.24 -13.41 0.70
CA VAL A 128 5.35 -14.08 2.01
C VAL A 128 6.72 -13.80 2.65
N ARG A 129 7.80 -13.93 1.88
CA ARG A 129 9.17 -13.67 2.35
C ARG A 129 9.37 -12.23 2.83
N ARG A 130 8.85 -11.25 2.08
CA ARG A 130 9.05 -9.81 2.33
C ARG A 130 8.14 -9.27 3.42
N PHE A 131 6.90 -9.72 3.45
CA PHE A 131 5.85 -9.23 4.32
C PHE A 131 5.82 -9.95 5.67
N TRP A 132 6.08 -11.26 5.71
CA TRP A 132 5.87 -12.09 6.90
C TRP A 132 7.15 -12.62 7.55
N LEU A 133 8.18 -12.92 6.75
CA LEU A 133 9.32 -13.68 7.26
C LEU A 133 10.52 -12.85 7.69
N ARG A 134 10.92 -11.80 6.97
CA ARG A 134 12.35 -11.44 7.01
C ARG A 134 12.88 -11.00 8.39
N ASP A 135 12.12 -10.21 9.15
CA ASP A 135 12.57 -9.77 10.47
C ASP A 135 12.04 -10.68 11.58
N LYS A 136 10.78 -11.12 11.51
CA LYS A 136 10.18 -12.02 12.51
C LYS A 136 10.70 -13.44 12.47
N VAL A 137 10.96 -14.05 11.31
CA VAL A 137 11.63 -15.37 11.28
C VAL A 137 13.05 -15.25 11.76
N LYS A 138 13.74 -14.15 11.49
CA LYS A 138 15.08 -13.93 12.06
C LYS A 138 15.01 -13.79 13.58
N GLU A 139 14.03 -13.06 14.09
CA GLU A 139 13.80 -12.90 15.53
C GLU A 139 13.38 -14.21 16.20
N ILE A 140 12.32 -14.87 15.73
CA ILE A 140 11.82 -16.18 16.19
C ILE A 140 12.90 -17.26 16.09
N TRP A 141 13.70 -17.27 15.02
CA TRP A 141 14.84 -18.19 14.89
C TRP A 141 15.91 -17.92 15.96
N ASN A 142 16.22 -16.64 16.20
CA ASN A 142 17.23 -16.25 17.19
C ASN A 142 16.75 -16.48 18.64
N THR A 143 15.45 -16.39 18.93
CA THR A 143 14.89 -16.54 20.28
C THR A 143 14.37 -17.95 20.58
N GLU A 144 13.73 -18.61 19.62
CA GLU A 144 12.96 -19.86 19.81
C GLU A 144 13.37 -20.99 18.86
N GLY A 145 14.27 -20.73 17.90
CA GLY A 145 14.78 -21.72 16.94
C GLY A 145 13.68 -22.38 16.10
N ILE A 146 13.89 -23.66 15.75
CA ILE A 146 12.97 -24.45 14.90
C ILE A 146 11.57 -24.60 15.52
N ARG A 147 11.47 -24.59 16.86
CA ARG A 147 10.20 -24.74 17.58
C ARG A 147 9.30 -23.51 17.41
N GLY A 148 9.84 -22.30 17.52
CA GLY A 148 9.08 -21.07 17.28
C GLY A 148 8.60 -20.96 15.84
N LEU A 149 9.42 -21.40 14.88
CA LEU A 149 9.06 -21.43 13.46
C LEU A 149 7.90 -22.40 13.18
N TYR A 150 7.88 -23.56 13.85
CA TYR A 150 6.78 -24.53 13.76
C TYR A 150 5.47 -23.98 14.35
N THR A 151 5.53 -23.30 15.49
CA THR A 151 4.37 -22.64 16.12
C THR A 151 3.82 -21.52 15.22
N PHE A 152 4.69 -20.70 14.63
CA PHE A 152 4.33 -19.67 13.67
C PHE A 152 3.60 -20.25 12.45
N MET A 153 4.10 -21.36 11.88
CA MET A 153 3.42 -22.04 10.77
C MET A 153 2.07 -22.66 11.17
N ARG A 154 1.92 -23.21 12.38
CA ARG A 154 0.62 -23.70 12.88
C ARG A 154 -0.39 -22.58 13.11
N GLY A 155 0.06 -21.42 13.58
CA GLY A 155 -0.77 -20.22 13.73
C GLY A 155 -1.27 -19.70 12.39
N MET A 156 -0.40 -19.64 11.38
CA MET A 156 -0.77 -19.28 10.00
C MET A 156 -1.77 -20.25 9.35
N LEU A 157 -1.80 -21.52 9.79
CA LEU A 157 -2.75 -22.54 9.34
C LEU A 157 -4.07 -22.52 10.12
N GLY A 158 -4.28 -21.57 11.03
CA GLY A 158 -5.53 -21.42 11.80
C GLY A 158 -5.80 -22.54 12.81
N ALA A 159 -4.80 -23.38 13.09
CA ALA A 159 -4.89 -24.54 13.98
C ALA A 159 -4.32 -24.24 15.38
N TYR A 160 -4.22 -22.96 15.74
CA TYR A 160 -3.70 -22.48 17.01
C TYR A 160 -4.82 -21.73 17.73
N GLU A 161 -5.29 -22.31 18.84
CA GLU A 161 -6.22 -21.69 19.78
C GLU A 161 -5.42 -21.35 21.05
N ASP A 162 -5.57 -20.13 21.55
CA ASP A 162 -4.99 -19.66 22.81
C ASP A 162 -6.10 -19.01 23.63
N THR A 163 -6.55 -19.72 24.65
CA THR A 163 -7.68 -19.32 25.49
C THR A 163 -7.36 -18.08 26.33
N ALA A 164 -6.12 -17.92 26.78
CA ALA A 164 -5.70 -16.77 27.56
C ALA A 164 -5.65 -15.52 26.68
N LEU A 165 -5.14 -15.68 25.46
CA LEU A 165 -5.11 -14.61 24.46
C LEU A 165 -6.52 -14.20 24.04
N ALA A 166 -7.37 -15.17 23.72
CA ALA A 166 -8.77 -14.93 23.36
C ALA A 166 -9.49 -14.17 24.48
N ALA A 167 -9.31 -14.57 25.74
CA ALA A 167 -9.91 -13.87 26.88
C ALA A 167 -9.46 -12.40 26.98
N ARG A 168 -8.19 -12.12 26.70
CA ARG A 168 -7.65 -10.75 26.67
C ARG A 168 -8.31 -9.89 25.59
N TYR A 169 -8.49 -10.43 24.38
CA TYR A 169 -9.17 -9.71 23.29
C TYR A 169 -10.69 -9.60 23.50
N GLN A 170 -11.31 -10.59 24.15
CA GLN A 170 -12.72 -10.52 24.53
C GLN A 170 -12.98 -9.39 25.55
N ALA A 171 -12.06 -9.19 26.49
CA ALA A 171 -12.16 -8.12 27.49
C ALA A 171 -12.18 -6.71 26.87
N LEU A 172 -11.78 -6.54 25.60
CA LEU A 172 -11.92 -5.28 24.85
C LEU A 172 -13.37 -4.83 24.69
N GLU A 173 -14.35 -5.73 24.84
CA GLU A 173 -15.75 -5.37 24.94
C GLU A 173 -15.98 -4.35 26.07
N HIS A 174 -15.27 -4.43 27.18
CA HIS A 174 -15.52 -3.55 28.32
C HIS A 174 -14.71 -2.25 28.28
N TYR A 175 -13.99 -2.00 27.19
CA TYR A 175 -13.23 -0.77 27.01
C TYR A 175 -14.16 0.41 26.71
N PRO A 176 -13.72 1.66 26.95
CA PRO A 176 -14.53 2.85 26.71
C PRO A 176 -15.07 2.91 25.27
N SER A 177 -16.32 3.35 25.10
CA SER A 177 -16.91 3.52 23.77
C SER A 177 -16.09 4.52 22.92
N GLY A 178 -15.78 4.14 21.69
CA GLY A 178 -14.92 4.92 20.79
C GLY A 178 -13.42 4.80 21.06
N SER A 179 -13.00 3.97 22.03
CA SER A 179 -11.58 3.59 22.18
C SER A 179 -11.14 2.63 21.08
N LEU A 180 -9.82 2.57 20.80
CA LEU A 180 -9.27 1.67 19.78
C LEU A 180 -9.62 0.20 20.03
N GLY A 181 -9.49 -0.26 21.28
CA GLY A 181 -9.79 -1.64 21.68
C GLY A 181 -11.26 -1.98 21.55
N ARG A 182 -12.14 -1.10 22.04
CA ARG A 182 -13.60 -1.28 21.89
C ARG A 182 -14.00 -1.29 20.41
N ALA A 183 -13.43 -0.38 19.61
CA ALA A 183 -13.68 -0.31 18.18
C ALA A 183 -13.18 -1.55 17.43
N TYR A 184 -12.03 -2.12 17.81
CA TYR A 184 -11.53 -3.38 17.25
C TYR A 184 -12.47 -4.55 17.54
N TRP A 185 -12.90 -4.68 18.80
CA TRP A 185 -13.86 -5.73 19.17
C TRP A 185 -15.17 -5.60 18.37
N GLU A 186 -15.72 -4.39 18.26
CA GLU A 186 -16.93 -4.12 17.48
C GLU A 186 -16.73 -4.42 15.99
N TYR A 187 -15.58 -4.06 15.43
CA TYR A 187 -15.19 -4.36 14.05
C TYR A 187 -15.16 -5.86 13.79
N CYS A 188 -14.53 -6.66 14.66
CA CYS A 188 -14.52 -8.11 14.52
C CYS A 188 -15.93 -8.69 14.59
N ARG A 189 -16.76 -8.25 15.55
CA ARG A 189 -18.15 -8.72 15.69
C ARG A 189 -19.01 -8.37 14.49
N LYS A 190 -18.91 -7.12 13.99
CA LYS A 190 -19.67 -6.65 12.82
C LYS A 190 -19.36 -7.45 11.56
N ASN A 191 -18.09 -7.81 11.35
CA ASN A 191 -17.64 -8.52 10.15
C ASN A 191 -17.62 -10.06 10.32
N GLY A 192 -17.99 -10.59 11.49
CA GLY A 192 -17.95 -12.02 11.77
C GLY A 192 -16.54 -12.60 11.86
N PHE A 193 -15.54 -11.75 12.17
CA PHE A 193 -14.16 -12.18 12.36
C PHE A 193 -13.94 -12.73 13.76
N ALA A 194 -13.18 -13.82 13.85
CA ALA A 194 -12.71 -14.38 15.10
C ALA A 194 -11.57 -13.51 15.66
N LEU A 195 -11.58 -13.31 16.98
CA LEU A 195 -10.54 -12.55 17.67
C LEU A 195 -9.23 -13.34 17.73
N PRO A 196 -8.08 -12.68 17.89
CA PRO A 196 -6.81 -13.38 18.09
C PRO A 196 -6.87 -14.33 19.29
N GLY A 197 -6.40 -15.56 19.10
CA GLY A 197 -6.50 -16.66 20.08
C GLY A 197 -7.77 -17.51 19.95
N GLU A 198 -8.82 -17.03 19.29
CA GLU A 198 -10.00 -17.84 18.98
C GLU A 198 -9.74 -18.78 17.78
N LYS A 199 -10.56 -19.81 17.64
CA LYS A 199 -10.49 -20.73 16.50
C LYS A 199 -10.71 -19.98 15.18
N GLY A 200 -9.74 -20.07 14.27
CA GLY A 200 -9.77 -19.34 13.00
C GLY A 200 -9.49 -17.83 13.14
N GLY A 201 -9.13 -17.37 14.33
CA GLY A 201 -8.69 -16.01 14.59
C GLY A 201 -7.36 -15.72 13.90
N ALA A 202 -7.21 -14.49 13.41
CA ALA A 202 -5.97 -14.07 12.80
C ALA A 202 -4.83 -13.95 13.85
N PRO A 203 -3.57 -14.16 13.44
CA PRO A 203 -2.43 -13.94 14.32
C PRO A 203 -2.32 -12.47 14.76
N GLU A 204 -1.94 -12.18 16.02
CA GLU A 204 -1.74 -10.79 16.51
C GLU A 204 -0.76 -9.97 15.66
N GLN A 205 0.12 -10.66 14.93
CA GLN A 205 1.10 -10.07 14.04
C GLN A 205 0.46 -9.25 12.92
N ILE A 206 -0.79 -9.50 12.55
CA ILE A 206 -1.50 -8.70 11.53
C ILE A 206 -2.43 -7.64 12.12
N LEU A 207 -2.52 -7.52 13.44
CA LEU A 207 -3.44 -6.59 14.08
C LEU A 207 -3.19 -5.12 13.67
N PHE A 208 -1.96 -4.77 13.29
CA PHE A 208 -1.65 -3.44 12.78
C PHE A 208 -2.47 -3.08 11.53
N HIS A 209 -2.81 -4.06 10.69
CA HIS A 209 -3.64 -3.88 9.50
C HIS A 209 -5.09 -3.60 9.89
N ASP A 210 -5.65 -4.38 10.82
CA ASP A 210 -6.99 -4.10 11.37
C ASP A 210 -7.03 -2.73 12.06
N CYS A 211 -5.99 -2.37 12.81
CA CYS A 211 -5.86 -1.04 13.39
C CYS A 211 -5.78 0.05 12.32
N ALA A 212 -5.16 -0.21 11.18
CA ALA A 212 -5.10 0.74 10.06
C ALA A 212 -6.51 1.01 9.50
N HIS A 213 -7.41 0.03 9.41
CA HIS A 213 -8.82 0.26 9.08
C HIS A 213 -9.48 1.21 10.07
N LEU A 214 -9.38 0.89 11.37
CA LEU A 214 -10.02 1.68 12.43
C LEU A 214 -9.51 3.13 12.48
N LEU A 215 -8.19 3.30 12.42
CA LEU A 215 -7.52 4.59 12.51
C LEU A 215 -7.72 5.43 11.25
N SER A 216 -7.70 4.81 10.06
CA SER A 216 -7.91 5.52 8.79
C SER A 216 -9.39 5.83 8.50
N GLY A 217 -10.30 5.01 9.03
CA GLY A 217 -11.73 5.04 8.73
C GLY A 217 -12.14 4.30 7.46
N TYR A 218 -11.23 3.58 6.78
CA TYR A 218 -11.55 2.74 5.63
C TYR A 218 -12.12 1.39 6.09
N GLY A 219 -13.27 1.00 5.54
CA GLY A 219 -13.89 -0.31 5.76
C GLY A 219 -13.19 -1.45 5.02
N THR A 220 -13.92 -2.55 4.80
CA THR A 220 -13.43 -3.82 4.25
C THR A 220 -14.03 -4.16 2.89
N ALA A 221 -14.78 -3.23 2.28
CA ALA A 221 -15.17 -3.38 0.88
C ALA A 221 -13.93 -3.39 -0.01
N PRO A 222 -13.94 -4.04 -1.20
CA PRO A 222 -12.74 -4.15 -2.03
C PRO A 222 -12.08 -2.81 -2.38
N GLU A 223 -12.86 -1.74 -2.63
CA GLU A 223 -12.33 -0.39 -2.83
C GLU A 223 -11.63 0.14 -1.57
N GLU A 224 -12.20 -0.12 -0.40
CA GLU A 224 -11.68 0.35 0.89
C GLU A 224 -10.44 -0.44 1.32
N GLU A 225 -10.33 -1.72 0.94
CA GLU A 225 -9.12 -2.53 1.07
C GLU A 225 -7.96 -1.96 0.23
N VAL A 226 -8.24 -1.48 -0.97
CA VAL A 226 -7.24 -0.76 -1.77
C VAL A 226 -6.81 0.51 -1.03
N GLN A 227 -7.76 1.28 -0.49
CA GLN A 227 -7.45 2.51 0.25
C GLN A 227 -6.65 2.25 1.52
N VAL A 228 -6.97 1.23 2.32
CA VAL A 228 -6.20 0.92 3.54
C VAL A 228 -4.78 0.46 3.22
N ALA A 229 -4.58 -0.27 2.13
CA ALA A 229 -3.26 -0.69 1.70
C ALA A 229 -2.42 0.49 1.18
N CYS A 230 -3.03 1.38 0.41
CA CYS A 230 -2.43 2.64 -0.01
C CYS A 230 -2.08 3.54 1.19
N PHE A 231 -2.97 3.64 2.17
CA PHE A 231 -2.70 4.33 3.45
C PHE A 231 -1.53 3.68 4.21
N SER A 232 -1.49 2.34 4.25
CA SER A 232 -0.41 1.58 4.87
C SER A 232 0.94 1.81 4.19
N ALA A 233 0.96 1.82 2.86
CA ALA A 233 2.15 2.19 2.09
C ALA A 233 2.66 3.58 2.48
N GLY A 234 1.74 4.55 2.67
CA GLY A 234 2.07 5.90 3.11
C GLY A 234 2.88 5.94 4.40
N PHE A 235 2.41 5.29 5.48
CA PHE A 235 3.08 5.37 6.78
C PHE A 235 4.29 4.42 6.91
N GLN A 236 4.36 3.35 6.12
CA GLN A 236 5.42 2.34 6.27
C GLN A 236 6.79 2.81 5.80
N ARG A 237 7.81 2.63 6.63
CA ARG A 237 9.20 2.99 6.28
C ARG A 237 9.92 1.90 5.49
N ARG A 238 9.49 0.66 5.63
CA ARG A 238 10.10 -0.49 4.97
C ARG A 238 9.16 -1.05 3.92
N ASP A 239 9.68 -1.15 2.70
CA ASP A 239 8.99 -1.79 1.57
C ASP A 239 7.53 -1.31 1.35
N PRO A 240 7.26 0.01 1.39
CA PRO A 240 5.89 0.55 1.42
C PRO A 240 5.06 0.14 0.20
N TRP A 241 5.70 0.06 -0.96
CA TRP A 241 5.03 -0.20 -2.24
C TRP A 241 4.56 -1.64 -2.40
N LEU A 242 5.04 -2.57 -1.57
CA LEU A 242 4.56 -3.94 -1.56
C LEU A 242 3.05 -4.02 -1.29
N PHE A 243 2.51 -3.15 -0.43
CA PHE A 243 1.07 -3.09 -0.15
C PHE A 243 0.27 -2.63 -1.36
N VAL A 244 0.73 -1.58 -2.05
CA VAL A 244 0.09 -1.08 -3.27
C VAL A 244 0.12 -2.14 -4.37
N PHE A 245 1.29 -2.74 -4.60
CA PHE A 245 1.45 -3.80 -5.59
C PHE A 245 0.54 -5.00 -5.26
N PHE A 246 0.48 -5.41 -3.99
CA PHE A 246 -0.41 -6.48 -3.54
C PHE A 246 -1.89 -6.22 -3.86
N VAL A 247 -2.43 -5.04 -3.50
CA VAL A 247 -3.84 -4.75 -3.76
C VAL A 247 -4.14 -4.49 -5.23
N LEU A 248 -3.18 -3.98 -5.99
CA LEU A 248 -3.31 -3.86 -7.43
C LEU A 248 -3.45 -5.25 -8.07
N LEU A 249 -2.62 -6.22 -7.69
CA LEU A 249 -2.76 -7.59 -8.18
C LEU A 249 -4.07 -8.25 -7.71
N GLN A 250 -4.39 -8.16 -6.41
CA GLN A 250 -5.53 -8.86 -5.80
C GLN A 250 -6.89 -8.27 -6.20
N PHE A 251 -7.04 -6.95 -6.18
CA PHE A 251 -8.34 -6.27 -6.30
C PHE A 251 -8.54 -5.53 -7.62
N HIS A 252 -7.48 -5.34 -8.42
CA HIS A 252 -7.59 -4.64 -9.70
C HIS A 252 -7.34 -5.53 -10.91
N VAL A 253 -6.25 -6.29 -10.90
CA VAL A 253 -5.87 -7.23 -11.98
C VAL A 253 -6.61 -8.57 -11.85
N GLY A 254 -7.05 -8.93 -10.63
CA GLY A 254 -7.77 -10.19 -10.39
C GLY A 254 -6.87 -11.41 -10.13
N ILE A 255 -5.60 -11.18 -9.79
CA ILE A 255 -4.67 -12.24 -9.41
C ILE A 255 -4.82 -12.53 -7.92
N ARG A 256 -5.32 -13.72 -7.57
CA ARG A 256 -5.44 -14.13 -6.18
C ARG A 256 -4.06 -14.29 -5.53
N MET A 257 -3.72 -13.42 -4.59
CA MET A 257 -2.46 -13.40 -3.87
C MET A 257 -2.54 -14.10 -2.51
N THR A 258 -3.73 -14.11 -1.88
CA THR A 258 -3.95 -14.79 -0.59
C THR A 258 -4.99 -15.92 -0.70
N PRO A 259 -4.92 -16.94 0.18
CA PRO A 259 -5.96 -17.96 0.25
C PRO A 259 -7.23 -17.46 0.95
N ILE A 260 -7.16 -16.35 1.70
CA ILE A 260 -8.24 -15.87 2.57
C ILE A 260 -9.25 -15.03 1.78
N ALA A 261 -8.76 -14.08 0.99
CA ALA A 261 -9.60 -13.18 0.21
C ALA A 261 -9.73 -13.64 -1.25
N GLU A 262 -10.93 -13.50 -1.80
CA GLU A 262 -11.14 -13.67 -3.24
C GLU A 262 -10.55 -12.49 -4.02
N ALA A 263 -10.11 -12.77 -5.25
CA ALA A 263 -9.63 -11.72 -6.13
C ALA A 263 -10.80 -10.93 -6.74
N ARG A 264 -10.55 -9.67 -7.11
CA ARG A 264 -11.51 -8.76 -7.74
C ARG A 264 -10.82 -8.00 -8.88
N THR A 265 -11.61 -7.37 -9.74
CA THR A 265 -11.13 -6.62 -10.90
C THR A 265 -11.69 -5.21 -10.91
N GLY A 266 -10.86 -4.21 -11.24
CA GLY A 266 -11.32 -2.84 -11.45
C GLY A 266 -11.53 -1.98 -10.20
N PHE A 267 -11.04 -2.40 -9.02
CA PHE A 267 -11.28 -1.69 -7.75
C PHE A 267 -10.20 -0.66 -7.37
N PHE A 268 -9.16 -0.46 -8.19
CA PHE A 268 -8.14 0.56 -7.95
C PHE A 268 -8.57 1.90 -8.54
N ASP A 269 -9.08 2.79 -7.69
CA ASP A 269 -9.34 4.19 -8.03
C ASP A 269 -8.06 5.03 -7.80
N PRO A 270 -7.43 5.58 -8.86
CA PRO A 270 -6.19 6.35 -8.74
C PRO A 270 -6.29 7.55 -7.79
N THR A 271 -7.40 8.27 -7.80
CA THR A 271 -7.57 9.48 -6.97
C THR A 271 -7.64 9.08 -5.50
N LYS A 272 -8.47 8.08 -5.16
CA LYS A 272 -8.61 7.59 -3.79
C LYS A 272 -7.32 6.95 -3.28
N ALA A 273 -6.61 6.21 -4.12
CA ALA A 273 -5.33 5.59 -3.79
C ALA A 273 -4.26 6.63 -3.43
N LEU A 274 -4.10 7.67 -4.27
CA LEU A 274 -3.13 8.74 -4.02
C LEU A 274 -3.48 9.56 -2.77
N ILE A 275 -4.77 9.86 -2.53
CA ILE A 275 -5.22 10.50 -1.29
C ILE A 275 -4.87 9.62 -0.08
N ALA A 276 -5.14 8.32 -0.13
CA ALA A 276 -4.83 7.41 0.96
C ALA A 276 -3.32 7.33 1.24
N ILE A 277 -2.48 7.24 0.19
CA ILE A 277 -1.02 7.31 0.32
C ILE A 277 -0.60 8.62 1.00
N GLY A 278 -1.13 9.77 0.57
CA GLY A 278 -0.84 11.07 1.16
C GLY A 278 -1.20 11.14 2.65
N ARG A 279 -2.38 10.63 3.01
CA ARG A 279 -2.83 10.53 4.42
C ARG A 279 -1.87 9.69 5.25
N GLY A 280 -1.43 8.55 4.75
CA GLY A 280 -0.46 7.69 5.44
C GLY A 280 0.92 8.35 5.55
N ALA A 281 1.39 9.00 4.49
CA ALA A 281 2.68 9.67 4.45
C ALA A 281 2.77 10.87 5.41
N ALA A 282 1.64 11.50 5.74
CA ALA A 282 1.57 12.54 6.75
C ALA A 282 1.68 12.02 8.18
N MET A 283 1.48 10.72 8.42
CA MET A 283 1.57 10.16 9.76
C MET A 283 2.97 10.28 10.35
N ASN A 284 3.04 10.47 11.66
CA ASN A 284 4.31 10.52 12.39
C ASN A 284 4.72 9.17 13.01
N VAL A 285 3.90 8.13 12.85
CA VAL A 285 4.10 6.77 13.36
C VAL A 285 4.01 5.75 12.23
N ASP A 286 4.80 4.69 12.30
CA ASP A 286 4.68 3.51 11.43
C ASP A 286 4.00 2.39 12.23
N LEU A 287 2.75 2.07 11.89
CA LEU A 287 1.98 1.06 12.64
C LEU A 287 2.56 -0.36 12.49
N ASN A 288 3.35 -0.62 11.45
CA ASN A 288 3.93 -1.94 11.18
C ASN A 288 5.34 -2.10 11.77
N ASN A 289 5.94 -1.04 12.31
CA ASN A 289 7.31 -1.09 12.83
C ASN A 289 7.48 -0.26 14.12
N GLY A 290 7.66 -0.95 15.24
CA GLY A 290 7.92 -0.33 16.54
C GLY A 290 6.71 0.33 17.20
N TRP A 291 5.50 0.09 16.68
CA TRP A 291 4.25 0.54 17.30
C TRP A 291 3.70 -0.51 18.26
N ASP A 292 3.62 -0.16 19.54
CA ASP A 292 2.92 -0.96 20.54
C ASP A 292 1.48 -0.45 20.70
N TYR A 293 0.54 -1.27 20.24
CA TYR A 293 -0.88 -0.94 20.27
C TYR A 293 -1.50 -1.15 21.65
N TRP A 294 -0.94 -2.02 22.50
CA TRP A 294 -1.57 -2.39 23.78
C TRP A 294 -1.76 -1.20 24.73
N PRO A 295 -0.75 -0.32 24.95
CA PRO A 295 -0.89 0.85 25.81
C PRO A 295 -1.99 1.81 25.34
N VAL A 296 -2.32 1.81 24.04
CA VAL A 296 -3.25 2.77 23.44
C VAL A 296 -4.64 2.18 23.17
N MET A 297 -4.88 0.90 23.46
CA MET A 297 -6.18 0.25 23.24
C MET A 297 -7.32 0.94 24.01
N GLY A 298 -7.06 1.48 25.20
CA GLY A 298 -8.04 2.21 26.00
C GLY A 298 -8.31 3.64 25.56
N GLU A 299 -7.53 4.15 24.59
CA GLU A 299 -7.59 5.55 24.18
C GLU A 299 -8.58 5.78 23.04
N GLN A 300 -9.20 6.97 23.00
CA GLN A 300 -10.14 7.34 21.95
C GLN A 300 -9.46 7.37 20.58
N VAL A 301 -10.11 6.76 19.58
CA VAL A 301 -9.62 6.73 18.18
C VAL A 301 -9.34 8.15 17.65
N GLU A 302 -10.17 9.14 18.00
CA GLU A 302 -9.97 10.54 17.58
C GLU A 302 -8.73 11.18 18.21
N GLU A 303 -8.38 10.83 19.45
CA GLU A 303 -7.15 11.31 20.07
C GLU A 303 -5.92 10.67 19.42
N LEU A 304 -6.00 9.39 19.07
CA LEU A 304 -4.95 8.70 18.33
C LEU A 304 -4.78 9.28 16.94
N ARG A 305 -5.88 9.60 16.22
CA ARG A 305 -5.83 10.28 14.92
C ARG A 305 -5.08 11.60 15.02
N ARG A 306 -5.38 12.44 16.02
CA ARG A 306 -4.64 13.68 16.27
C ARG A 306 -3.16 13.42 16.58
N ARG A 307 -2.88 12.53 17.53
CA ARG A 307 -1.51 12.21 17.98
C ARG A 307 -0.64 11.68 16.86
N TYR A 308 -1.20 10.82 16.02
CA TYR A 308 -0.49 10.17 14.92
C TYR A 308 -0.48 10.99 13.62
N ASN A 309 -1.07 12.19 13.63
CA ASN A 309 -1.23 13.07 12.48
C ASN A 309 -1.99 12.41 11.31
N ILE A 310 -3.06 11.66 11.64
CA ILE A 310 -3.96 11.07 10.65
C ILE A 310 -4.97 12.14 10.24
N LEU A 311 -4.63 12.85 9.16
CA LEU A 311 -5.46 13.91 8.61
C LEU A 311 -6.69 13.33 7.86
N PRO A 312 -7.80 14.10 7.80
CA PRO A 312 -8.97 13.72 7.02
C PRO A 312 -8.66 13.75 5.51
N ALA A 313 -9.43 13.02 4.69
CA ALA A 313 -9.17 12.89 3.25
C ALA A 313 -9.24 14.23 2.50
N GLU A 314 -10.08 15.15 2.98
CA GLU A 314 -10.30 16.50 2.44
C GLU A 314 -9.04 17.38 2.54
N ALA A 315 -8.13 17.06 3.47
CA ALA A 315 -6.83 17.74 3.59
C ALA A 315 -5.91 17.47 2.39
N PHE A 316 -6.16 16.37 1.66
CA PHE A 316 -5.44 15.97 0.45
C PHE A 316 -6.35 16.09 -0.77
N SER A 317 -7.38 16.92 -0.70
CA SER A 317 -8.16 17.29 -1.88
C SER A 317 -7.49 18.47 -2.60
N PRO A 318 -7.61 18.56 -3.94
CA PRO A 318 -6.92 19.56 -4.78
C PRO A 318 -7.10 21.01 -4.32
N ALA A 319 -8.26 21.37 -3.76
CA ALA A 319 -8.54 22.72 -3.27
C ALA A 319 -7.67 23.16 -2.06
N ASN A 320 -7.08 22.20 -1.34
CA ASN A 320 -6.36 22.44 -0.09
C ASN A 320 -4.85 22.14 -0.17
N PHE A 321 -4.33 21.62 -1.29
CA PHE A 321 -2.90 21.31 -1.45
C PHE A 321 -1.98 22.56 -1.47
N SER A 322 -2.54 23.73 -1.78
CA SER A 322 -1.85 25.01 -1.60
C SER A 322 -1.67 25.41 -0.13
N ASN A 323 -2.35 24.73 0.80
CA ASN A 323 -2.35 25.00 2.25
C ASN A 323 -1.79 23.83 3.10
N THR A 324 -1.24 22.77 2.51
CA THR A 324 -0.62 21.67 3.27
C THR A 324 0.65 22.15 3.98
N PRO A 325 0.95 21.69 5.22
CA PRO A 325 2.04 22.21 6.03
C PRO A 325 3.41 22.14 5.32
N GLU A 326 4.27 23.13 5.59
CA GLU A 326 5.63 23.31 5.02
C GLU A 326 6.51 22.05 5.03
N ARG A 327 6.25 21.09 5.93
CA ARG A 327 6.99 19.82 6.02
C ARG A 327 6.84 18.89 4.80
N LEU A 328 5.89 19.16 3.91
CA LEU A 328 5.72 18.43 2.64
C LEU A 328 6.30 19.18 1.43
N ARG A 329 6.99 20.33 1.64
CA ARG A 329 7.54 21.21 0.58
C ARG A 329 9.07 21.22 0.46
N LEU A 330 9.78 20.18 0.94
CA LEU A 330 11.25 20.10 0.86
C LEU A 330 11.73 18.95 -0.05
#